data_AF-A0A2L2Z1J1-F1
#
_entry.id   AF-A0A2L2Z1J1-F1
#
_cell.length_a   1.000
_cell.length_b   1.000
_cell.length_c   1.000
_cell.angle_alpha   90.00
_cell.angle_beta   90.00
_cell.angle_gamma   90.00
#
_symmetry.space_group_name_H-M   'P 1'
#
loop_
_entity.id
_entity.type
_entity.pdbx_description
1 polymer ?
#
loop_
_entity_poly.entity_id
_entity_poly.type
_entity_poly.pdbx_seq_one_letter_code
_entity_poly.pdbx_strand_id
1 'polypeptide(L)' 'NSKWWGLRLKYQGICPPVKREDTDFDPGAKYHVPGNVPYIRYFVSFVIQFQFHKVLCEAAGHTGPLYNCDIYRSKKQVKF' A
#
# COMPACT_ATOMS: atom_id res chain seq x y z
N ASN A 1 21.05 -13.02 -1.92
CA ASN A 1 20.12 -12.39 -0.94
C ASN A 1 20.46 -10.92 -0.63
N SER A 2 21.74 -10.53 -0.62
CA SER A 2 22.23 -9.19 -0.23
C SER A 2 21.43 -7.97 -0.76
N LYS A 3 21.12 -7.93 -2.07
CA LYS A 3 20.36 -6.82 -2.68
C LYS A 3 18.96 -6.64 -2.09
N TRP A 4 18.28 -7.73 -1.74
CA TRP A 4 16.95 -7.68 -1.10
C TRP A 4 17.01 -6.95 0.25
N TRP A 5 18.00 -7.29 1.07
CA TRP A 5 18.21 -6.61 2.35
C TRP A 5 18.68 -5.17 2.20
N GLY A 6 19.46 -4.85 1.16
CA GLY A 6 19.78 -3.46 0.81
C GLY A 6 18.54 -2.61 0.56
N LEU A 7 17.54 -3.15 -0.16
CA LEU A 7 16.26 -2.47 -0.39
C LEU A 7 15.42 -2.36 0.89
N ARG A 8 15.37 -3.42 1.70
CA ARG A 8 14.66 -3.43 2.99
C ARG A 8 15.22 -2.38 3.95
N LEU A 9 16.55 -2.25 4.02
CA LEU A 9 17.18 -1.22 4.82
C LEU A 9 16.88 0.18 4.26
N LYS A 10 17.07 0.38 2.95
CA LYS A 10 16.87 1.70 2.31
C LYS A 10 15.46 2.24 2.46
N TYR A 11 14.44 1.40 2.23
CA TYR A 11 13.04 1.86 2.16
C TYR A 11 12.25 1.63 3.44
N GLN A 12 12.61 0.64 4.26
CA GLN A 12 11.86 0.26 5.47
C GLN A 12 12.68 0.47 6.76
N GLY A 13 13.98 0.75 6.67
CA GLY A 13 14.82 1.04 7.84
C GLY A 13 15.10 -0.17 8.73
N ILE A 14 15.01 -1.40 8.19
CA ILE A 14 15.10 -2.65 8.96
C ILE A 14 16.20 -3.57 8.43
N CYS A 15 16.78 -4.35 9.35
CA CYS A 15 17.80 -5.35 9.10
C CYS A 15 17.31 -6.76 9.51
N PRO A 16 17.92 -7.84 9.00
CA PRO A 16 17.61 -9.18 9.48
C PRO A 16 18.13 -9.34 10.92
N PRO A 17 17.39 -10.05 11.79
CA PRO A 17 17.83 -10.30 13.17
C PRO A 17 18.98 -11.30 13.28
N VAL A 18 19.27 -12.04 12.21
CA VAL A 18 20.37 -13.01 12.10
C VAL A 18 21.13 -12.79 10.81
N LYS A 19 22.38 -13.25 10.75
CA LYS A 19 23.15 -13.21 9.51
C LYS A 19 22.41 -14.01 8.42
N ARG A 20 22.32 -13.42 7.23
CA ARG A 20 21.74 -14.07 6.05
C ARG A 20 22.84 -14.34 5.03
N GLU A 21 22.79 -15.51 4.42
CA GLU A 21 23.72 -15.96 3.39
C GLU A 21 23.12 -15.70 2.00
N ASP A 22 23.93 -15.78 0.95
CA ASP A 22 23.43 -15.56 -0.41
C ASP A 22 22.60 -16.70 -0.97
N THR A 23 22.70 -17.90 -0.37
CA THR A 23 21.85 -19.07 -0.63
C THR A 23 20.45 -18.95 -0.01
N ASP A 24 20.23 -18.00 0.90
CA ASP A 24 18.89 -17.69 1.39
C ASP A 24 18.04 -17.00 0.30
N PHE A 25 16.75 -17.34 0.25
CA PHE A 25 15.77 -16.69 -0.62
C PHE A 25 14.63 -16.03 0.17
N ASP A 26 14.98 -15.04 0.99
CA ASP A 26 14.03 -14.27 1.82
C ASP A 26 12.83 -13.67 1.08
N PRO A 27 12.96 -13.07 -0.13
CA PRO A 27 11.78 -12.59 -0.84
C PRO A 27 10.79 -13.72 -1.17
N GLY A 28 11.25 -14.97 -1.31
CA GLY A 28 10.41 -16.15 -1.52
C GLY A 28 9.46 -16.47 -0.36
N ALA A 29 9.76 -16.00 0.86
CA ALA A 29 8.88 -16.16 2.02
C ALA A 29 7.64 -15.23 1.98
N LYS A 30 7.57 -14.29 1.02
CA LYS A 30 6.40 -13.43 0.81
C LYS A 30 5.56 -13.98 -0.34
N TYR A 31 4.36 -14.49 -0.05
CA TYR A 31 3.41 -15.12 -1.00
C TYR A 31 3.43 -14.58 -2.44
N HIS A 32 3.42 -13.26 -2.62
CA HIS A 32 3.37 -12.63 -3.93
C HIS A 32 4.53 -12.97 -4.86
N VAL A 33 5.70 -13.33 -4.30
CA VAL A 33 6.89 -13.75 -5.06
C VAL A 33 6.70 -15.15 -5.66
N PRO A 34 6.49 -16.24 -4.89
CA PRO A 34 6.23 -17.56 -5.47
C PRO A 34 4.86 -17.66 -6.16
N GLY A 35 3.88 -16.86 -5.75
CA GLY A 35 2.55 -16.81 -6.37
C GLY A 35 2.49 -16.04 -7.70
N ASN A 36 3.61 -15.46 -8.16
CA ASN A 36 3.69 -14.65 -9.38
C ASN A 36 2.62 -13.53 -9.44
N VAL A 37 2.43 -12.83 -8.30
CA VAL A 37 1.42 -11.78 -8.14
C VAL A 37 2.11 -10.41 -8.08
N PRO A 38 1.96 -9.54 -9.10
CA PRO A 38 2.61 -8.22 -9.11
C PRO A 38 2.33 -7.36 -7.86
N TYR A 39 3.38 -6.78 -7.26
CA TYR A 39 3.28 -6.08 -5.96
C TYR A 39 2.96 -4.58 -6.07
N ILE A 40 3.30 -3.93 -7.20
CA ILE A 40 3.15 -2.47 -7.37
C ILE A 40 1.70 -1.98 -7.17
N ARG A 41 0.71 -2.86 -7.41
CA ARG A 41 -0.71 -2.57 -7.22
C ARG A 41 -1.02 -2.05 -5.82
N TYR A 42 -0.33 -2.55 -4.79
CA TYR A 42 -0.58 -2.15 -3.40
C TYR A 42 -0.08 -0.74 -3.12
N PHE A 43 1.12 -0.39 -3.60
CA PHE A 43 1.65 0.96 -3.43
C PHE A 43 0.75 1.99 -4.10
N VAL A 44 0.33 1.73 -5.34
CA VAL A 44 -0.58 2.62 -6.08
C VAL A 44 -1.95 2.69 -5.41
N SER A 45 -2.51 1.55 -4.97
CA SER A 45 -3.83 1.54 -4.30
C SER A 45 -3.81 2.36 -3.01
N PHE A 46 -2.74 2.30 -2.23
CA PHE A 46 -2.62 3.09 -0.99
C PHE A 46 -2.61 4.60 -1.23
N VAL A 47 -2.22 5.08 -2.41
CA VAL A 47 -2.31 6.50 -2.78
C VAL A 47 -3.68 6.82 -3.34
N ILE A 48 -4.13 6.06 -4.35
CA ILE A 48 -5.38 6.33 -5.08
C ILE A 48 -6.60 6.22 -4.17
N GLN A 49 -6.61 5.30 -3.19
CA GLN A 49 -7.74 5.17 -2.28
C GLN A 49 -8.05 6.49 -1.54
N PHE A 50 -7.04 7.30 -1.19
CA PHE A 50 -7.27 8.59 -0.53
C PHE A 50 -7.68 9.68 -1.52
N GLN A 51 -7.23 9.60 -2.77
CA GLN A 51 -7.70 10.49 -3.83
C GLN A 51 -9.20 10.27 -4.07
N PHE A 52 -9.63 9.00 -4.16
CA PHE A 52 -11.04 8.66 -4.27
C PHE A 52 -11.83 9.04 -3.02
N HIS A 53 -11.34 8.71 -1.83
CA HIS A 53 -12.00 9.06 -0.57
C HIS A 53 -12.23 10.56 -0.47
N LYS A 54 -11.22 11.39 -0.78
CA LYS A 54 -11.33 12.85 -0.78
C LYS A 54 -12.45 13.35 -1.70
N VAL A 55 -12.45 12.96 -2.98
CA VAL A 55 -13.44 13.47 -3.94
C VAL A 55 -14.86 12.93 -3.65
N LEU A 56 -14.98 11.72 -3.14
CA LEU A 56 -16.27 11.14 -2.71
C LEU A 56 -16.83 11.89 -1.50
N CYS A 57 -15.99 12.27 -0.54
CA CYS A 57 -16.37 13.06 0.62
C CYS A 57 -16.81 14.48 0.27
N GLU A 58 -16.07 15.14 -0.63
CA GLU A 58 -16.46 16.45 -1.17
C GLU A 58 -17.82 16.38 -1.88
N ALA A 59 -18.03 15.35 -2.71
CA ALA A 59 -19.31 15.12 -3.37
C ALA A 59 -20.43 14.83 -2.36
N ALA A 60 -20.16 14.09 -1.29
CA ALA A 60 -21.12 13.83 -0.20
C ALA A 60 -21.46 15.09 0.62
N GLY A 61 -20.73 16.19 0.45
CA GLY A 61 -20.94 17.44 1.19
C GLY A 61 -20.35 17.43 2.59
N HIS A 62 -19.35 16.58 2.85
CA HIS A 62 -18.63 16.56 4.13
C HIS A 62 -17.77 17.82 4.29
N THR A 63 -17.84 18.47 5.45
CA THR A 63 -17.12 19.73 5.74
C THR A 63 -16.08 19.62 6.86
N GLY A 64 -15.96 18.44 7.48
CA GLY A 64 -15.03 18.19 8.59
C GLY A 64 -13.70 17.56 8.17
N PRO A 65 -12.88 17.11 9.14
CA PRO A 65 -11.66 16.36 8.86
C PRO A 65 -11.94 15.11 8.00
N LEU A 66 -11.10 14.86 6.98
CA LEU A 66 -11.34 13.81 5.98
C LEU A 66 -11.42 12.40 6.58
N TYR A 67 -10.68 12.12 7.65
CA TYR A 67 -10.70 10.83 8.32
C TYR A 67 -12.01 10.54 9.08
N ASN A 68 -12.86 11.55 9.29
CA ASN A 68 -14.20 11.41 9.88
C ASN A 68 -15.31 11.36 8.83
N CYS A 69 -14.99 11.48 7.55
CA CYS A 69 -15.98 11.41 6.49
C CYS A 69 -16.55 9.99 6.36
N ASP A 70 -17.87 9.91 6.24
CA ASP A 70 -18.61 8.70 5.87
C ASP A 70 -19.48 9.01 4.64
N ILE A 71 -19.34 8.17 3.62
CA ILE A 71 -20.08 8.29 2.35
C ILE A 71 -21.32 7.38 2.30
N TYR A 72 -21.60 6.63 3.38
CA TYR A 72 -22.76 5.76 3.48
C TYR A 72 -24.06 6.53 3.16
N ARG A 73 -24.89 5.96 2.27
CA ARG A 73 -26.16 6.54 1.76
C ARG A 73 -26.03 7.86 1.00
N SER A 74 -24.84 8.32 0.65
CA SER A 74 -24.69 9.42 -0.31
C SER A 74 -25.25 9.00 -1.68
N LYS A 75 -26.23 9.76 -2.19
CA LYS A 75 -26.85 9.51 -3.52
C LYS A 75 -26.16 10.26 -4.65
N LYS A 76 -25.19 11.13 -4.33
CA LYS A 76 -24.46 11.91 -5.31
C LYS A 76 -23.38 11.04 -5.96
N GLN A 77 -23.38 11.02 -7.29
CA GLN A 77 -22.38 10.29 -8.07
C GLN A 77 -21.18 11.19 -8.36
N VAL A 78 -19.97 10.67 -8.12
CA VAL A 78 -18.74 11.23 -8.69
C VAL A 78 -18.61 10.68 -10.11
N LYS A 79 -18.61 11.56 -11.11
CA LYS A 79 -18.26 11.19 -12.49
C LYS A 79 -16.75 11.26 -12.64
N PHE A 80 -16.13 10.14 -13.01
CA PHE A 80 -14.71 10.03 -13.33
C PHE A 80 -14.49 10.19 -14.83
#